data_AF-A0A369SZ14-F1
#
_entry.id   AF-A0A369SZ14-F1
#
_cell.length_a   1.000
_cell.length_b   1.000
_cell.length_c   1.000
_cell.angle_alpha   90.00
_cell.angle_beta   90.00
_cell.angle_gamma   90.00
#
_symmetry.space_group_name_H-M   'P 1'
#
loop_
_entity.id
_entity.type
_entity.pdbx_description
1 polymer ?
#
loop_
_entity_poly.entity_id
_entity_poly.type
_entity_poly.pdbx_seq_one_letter_code
_entity_poly.pdbx_strand_id
1 'polypeptide(L)'
;MEIEVIGLGGYSNVIPNMTAIRIDEDVLIIDAGIDVDKISQFNEREAIGEISIDKLYEIEAIPDDRVLDKYKDKIRAIIVSHGHLDHSGSIPIIAKKYNVPIYLTPFTYGIVKDLFEDYEIGLSKNLKMIPPNYSINIGKNLEIEFVHSTHSIPHTVMVNIKTERGNILFSSDFKFDNFPIIGKRPNYNKIREIGKEGVLLLITETVRADEESKTPSEIVAKYMLYDVLFSLDTEGIIVTTFASHISRLKSIIEIAYELGRQPIMVGRSLQRYTSISENLGIYKFSEACKIYGDSREFPKVLKEVSKNKEDYLLIVTGHQGEPGSVLNRMAKDQLPFDFENTTVIFSNNVIPTPINEANRKILEERLKRKKAHIIKDVHVSGHAKTEDHRILLKLVNPEYIIPSHGNALKKAAYYNNVAEEFGYTLGEDVFMLEDGQSKKIIV
;
A
#
# COMPACT_ATOMS: atom_id res chain seq x y z
N MET A 1 4.18 -17.58 29.04
CA MET A 1 3.61 -17.51 27.67
C MET A 1 4.79 -17.23 26.76
N GLU A 2 4.94 -17.95 25.65
CA GLU A 2 6.07 -17.76 24.73
C GLU A 2 5.58 -17.01 23.50
N ILE A 3 6.11 -15.81 23.26
CA ILE A 3 5.90 -15.07 22.01
C ILE A 3 7.17 -15.15 21.17
N GLU A 4 7.02 -15.47 19.89
CA GLU A 4 8.10 -15.44 18.92
C GLU A 4 7.65 -14.72 17.66
N VAL A 5 8.34 -13.64 17.30
CA VAL A 5 8.15 -12.94 16.04
C VAL A 5 9.18 -13.45 15.04
N ILE A 6 8.72 -13.82 13.85
CA ILE A 6 9.54 -14.29 12.75
C ILE A 6 9.36 -13.31 11.60
N GLY A 7 10.41 -12.56 11.28
CA GLY A 7 10.41 -11.65 10.15
C GLY A 7 10.64 -12.43 8.86
N LEU A 8 9.67 -12.49 7.95
CA LEU A 8 9.77 -13.28 6.71
C LEU A 8 10.01 -12.41 5.48
N GLY A 9 9.50 -11.18 5.52
CA GLY A 9 9.73 -10.16 4.52
C GLY A 9 9.40 -8.79 5.11
N GLY A 10 10.09 -7.75 4.65
CA GLY A 10 9.93 -6.39 5.15
C GLY A 10 10.93 -6.00 6.24
N TYR A 11 11.89 -6.86 6.57
CA TYR A 11 12.90 -6.62 7.61
C TYR A 11 14.29 -6.38 7.02
N SER A 12 14.61 -7.00 5.88
CA SER A 12 15.83 -6.68 5.12
C SER A 12 15.58 -5.64 4.03
N ASN A 13 14.35 -5.54 3.54
CA ASN A 13 13.91 -4.66 2.44
C ASN A 13 12.57 -3.99 2.78
N VAL A 14 12.15 -3.00 1.99
CA VAL A 14 10.83 -2.36 2.15
C VAL A 14 9.70 -3.28 1.66
N ILE A 15 9.96 -4.06 0.62
CA ILE A 15 9.01 -4.99 0.00
C ILE A 15 9.74 -6.31 -0.31
N PRO A 16 9.03 -7.45 -0.38
CA PRO A 16 7.64 -7.67 0.05
C PRO A 16 7.51 -7.92 1.56
N ASN A 17 6.32 -7.71 2.14
CA ASN A 17 6.09 -7.83 3.59
C ASN A 17 5.41 -9.14 3.99
N MET A 18 5.89 -9.76 5.07
CA MET A 18 5.21 -10.85 5.78
C MET A 18 5.85 -11.03 7.16
N THR A 19 5.00 -11.15 8.18
CA THR A 19 5.43 -11.43 9.56
C THR A 19 4.66 -12.62 10.11
N ALA A 20 5.34 -13.55 10.78
CA ALA A 20 4.66 -14.57 11.56
C ALA A 20 4.84 -14.33 13.06
N ILE A 21 3.76 -14.48 13.82
CA ILE A 21 3.76 -14.33 15.27
C ILE A 21 3.28 -15.64 15.86
N ARG A 22 4.18 -16.34 16.55
CA ARG A 22 3.84 -17.52 17.34
C ARG A 22 3.53 -17.10 18.77
N ILE A 23 2.38 -17.55 19.27
CA ILE A 23 1.91 -17.34 20.64
C ILE A 23 1.65 -18.74 21.19
N ASP A 24 2.56 -19.19 22.05
CA ASP A 24 2.63 -20.57 22.53
C ASP A 24 2.64 -21.58 21.37
N GLU A 25 1.51 -22.27 21.15
CA GLU A 25 1.31 -23.30 20.13
C GLU A 25 0.63 -22.79 18.86
N ASP A 26 0.10 -21.56 18.87
CA ASP A 26 -0.64 -21.00 17.74
C ASP A 26 0.24 -20.03 16.94
N VAL A 27 0.11 -20.05 15.61
CA VAL A 27 0.83 -19.14 14.71
C VAL A 27 -0.17 -18.32 13.90
N LEU A 28 0.04 -17.01 13.88
CA LEU A 28 -0.65 -16.07 13.03
C LEU A 28 0.33 -15.53 11.99
N ILE A 29 -0.10 -15.43 10.74
CA ILE A 29 0.63 -14.71 9.70
C ILE A 29 -0.04 -13.36 9.49
N ILE A 30 0.74 -12.28 9.49
CA ILE A 30 0.30 -10.93 9.15
C ILE A 30 0.94 -10.55 7.83
N ASP A 31 0.08 -10.20 6.87
CA ASP A 31 0.39 -9.85 5.48
C ASP A 31 1.08 -10.96 4.68
N ALA A 32 0.97 -10.87 3.36
CA ALA A 32 1.65 -11.69 2.36
C ALA A 32 1.81 -10.87 1.08
N GLY A 33 2.92 -10.14 1.03
CA GLY A 33 3.28 -9.23 -0.05
C GLY A 33 3.86 -9.87 -1.30
N ILE A 34 3.95 -9.09 -2.36
CA ILE A 34 4.68 -9.41 -3.60
C ILE A 34 5.47 -8.20 -4.09
N ASP A 35 6.66 -8.45 -4.63
CA ASP A 35 7.42 -7.50 -5.44
C ASP A 35 7.21 -7.83 -6.92
N VAL A 36 6.31 -7.08 -7.57
CA VAL A 36 5.97 -7.24 -8.99
C VAL A 36 7.10 -6.83 -9.94
N ASP A 37 8.01 -5.98 -9.47
CA ASP A 37 9.13 -5.50 -10.27
C ASP A 37 10.14 -6.63 -10.48
N LYS A 38 10.41 -7.42 -9.43
CA LYS A 38 11.22 -8.64 -9.53
C LYS A 38 10.62 -9.60 -10.55
N ILE A 39 9.32 -9.86 -10.51
CA ILE A 39 8.66 -10.78 -11.46
C ILE A 39 8.81 -10.30 -12.90
N SER A 40 8.57 -9.01 -13.13
CA SER A 40 8.60 -8.41 -14.47
C SER A 40 9.98 -8.47 -15.13
N GLN A 41 11.07 -8.56 -14.36
CA GLN A 41 12.42 -8.77 -14.89
C GLN A 41 12.65 -10.19 -15.41
N PHE A 42 11.96 -11.19 -14.85
CA PHE A 42 12.17 -12.59 -15.16
C PHE A 42 11.20 -13.13 -16.20
N ASN A 43 9.96 -12.62 -16.26
CA ASN A 43 8.98 -13.14 -17.21
C ASN A 43 7.94 -12.10 -17.64
N GLU A 44 7.91 -11.75 -18.93
CA GLU A 44 6.87 -10.88 -19.52
C GLU A 44 5.65 -11.67 -20.03
N ARG A 45 5.71 -13.02 -20.08
CA ARG A 45 4.76 -13.84 -20.86
C ARG A 45 3.89 -14.79 -20.04
N GLU A 46 4.33 -15.27 -18.89
CA GLU A 46 3.56 -16.20 -18.05
C GLU A 46 2.70 -15.45 -17.03
N ALA A 47 1.52 -15.98 -16.74
CA ALA A 47 0.71 -15.48 -15.65
C ALA A 47 1.41 -15.78 -14.31
N ILE A 48 1.32 -14.88 -13.33
CA ILE A 48 2.00 -15.03 -12.04
C ILE A 48 1.66 -16.37 -11.36
N GLY A 49 0.42 -16.86 -11.52
CA GLY A 49 0.00 -18.14 -10.94
C GLY A 49 0.57 -19.39 -11.62
N GLU A 50 1.21 -19.28 -12.78
CA GLU A 50 1.93 -20.37 -13.46
C GLU A 50 3.38 -20.48 -12.99
N ILE A 51 3.95 -19.39 -12.46
CA ILE A 51 5.31 -19.38 -11.92
C ILE A 51 5.35 -20.26 -10.67
N SER A 52 6.30 -21.20 -10.62
CA SER A 52 6.46 -22.05 -9.45
C SER A 52 6.79 -21.21 -8.21
N ILE A 53 6.25 -21.62 -7.05
CA ILE A 53 6.50 -20.91 -5.80
C ILE A 53 7.99 -20.87 -5.44
N ASP A 54 8.73 -21.95 -5.74
CA ASP A 54 10.19 -22.01 -5.57
C ASP A 54 10.91 -20.95 -6.38
N LYS A 55 10.44 -20.69 -7.62
CA LYS A 55 11.03 -19.63 -8.45
C LYS A 55 10.73 -18.25 -7.90
N LEU A 56 9.52 -18.03 -7.36
CA LEU A 56 9.15 -16.77 -6.72
C LEU A 56 10.01 -16.48 -5.49
N TYR A 57 10.36 -17.50 -4.69
CA TYR A 57 11.32 -17.36 -3.60
C TYR A 57 12.73 -17.06 -4.12
N GLU A 58 13.20 -17.78 -5.14
CA GLU A 58 14.55 -17.62 -5.72
C GLU A 58 14.81 -16.19 -6.22
N ILE A 59 13.80 -15.55 -6.80
CA ILE A 59 13.89 -14.18 -7.30
C ILE A 59 13.52 -13.13 -6.25
N GLU A 60 13.19 -13.56 -5.03
CA GLU A 60 12.76 -12.73 -3.90
C GLU A 60 11.48 -11.92 -4.20
N ALA A 61 10.61 -12.44 -5.08
CA ALA A 61 9.35 -11.78 -5.42
C ALA A 61 8.30 -11.94 -4.32
N ILE A 62 8.38 -12.98 -3.50
CA ILE A 62 7.53 -13.20 -2.32
C ILE A 62 8.40 -13.57 -1.12
N PRO A 63 7.93 -13.32 0.12
CA PRO A 63 8.64 -13.73 1.34
C PRO A 63 8.85 -15.24 1.41
N ASP A 64 10.05 -15.69 1.81
CA ASP A 64 10.36 -17.11 1.98
C ASP A 64 9.82 -17.63 3.32
N ASP A 65 8.62 -18.19 3.27
CA ASP A 65 7.87 -18.73 4.40
C ASP A 65 8.18 -20.22 4.70
N ARG A 66 9.20 -20.82 4.07
CA ARG A 66 9.59 -22.24 4.31
C ARG A 66 9.99 -22.51 5.76
N VAL A 67 10.46 -21.49 6.48
CA VAL A 67 10.76 -21.60 7.92
C VAL A 67 9.52 -21.96 8.75
N LEU A 68 8.31 -21.68 8.21
CA LEU A 68 7.03 -22.00 8.84
C LEU A 68 6.55 -23.42 8.55
N ASP A 69 7.22 -24.20 7.69
CA ASP A 69 6.78 -25.55 7.35
C ASP A 69 6.75 -26.48 8.58
N LYS A 70 7.66 -26.27 9.54
CA LYS A 70 7.65 -26.94 10.86
C LYS A 70 6.48 -26.53 11.78
N TYR A 71 5.79 -25.45 11.45
CA TYR A 71 4.63 -24.91 12.17
C TYR A 71 3.33 -25.00 11.37
N LYS A 72 3.32 -25.70 10.24
CA LYS A 72 2.19 -25.68 9.30
C LYS A 72 0.83 -26.00 9.97
N ASP A 73 0.79 -27.00 10.84
CA ASP A 73 -0.43 -27.42 11.56
C ASP A 73 -0.80 -26.51 12.75
N LYS A 74 0.09 -25.58 13.09
CA LYS A 74 -0.06 -24.58 14.15
C LYS A 74 -0.54 -23.24 13.61
N ILE A 75 -0.45 -23.01 12.30
CA ILE A 75 -0.96 -21.80 11.66
C ILE A 75 -2.48 -21.79 11.79
N ARG A 76 -3.03 -20.71 12.36
CA ARG A 76 -4.46 -20.56 12.61
C ARG A 76 -5.15 -19.65 11.62
N ALA A 77 -4.45 -18.62 11.14
CA ALA A 77 -4.98 -17.68 10.17
C ALA A 77 -3.90 -16.81 9.52
N ILE A 78 -4.30 -16.20 8.41
CA ILE A 78 -3.60 -15.08 7.79
C ILE A 78 -4.45 -13.83 8.00
N ILE A 79 -3.87 -12.75 8.51
CA ILE A 79 -4.49 -11.44 8.66
C ILE A 79 -3.83 -10.48 7.68
N VAL A 80 -4.61 -9.75 6.89
CA VAL A 80 -4.07 -8.77 5.96
C VAL A 80 -4.52 -7.37 6.37
N SER A 81 -3.53 -6.52 6.59
CA SER A 81 -3.69 -5.18 7.15
C SER A 81 -4.29 -4.19 6.15
N HIS A 82 -3.87 -4.24 4.88
CA HIS A 82 -4.42 -3.44 3.79
C HIS A 82 -4.11 -4.03 2.41
N GLY A 83 -4.68 -3.42 1.36
CA GLY A 83 -4.70 -3.99 0.02
C GLY A 83 -3.57 -3.59 -0.92
N HIS A 84 -2.47 -2.99 -0.45
CA HIS A 84 -1.32 -2.80 -1.33
C HIS A 84 -0.66 -4.14 -1.66
N LEU A 85 -0.08 -4.24 -2.85
CA LEU A 85 0.44 -5.51 -3.35
C LEU A 85 1.64 -6.01 -2.54
N ASP A 86 2.43 -5.12 -1.96
CA ASP A 86 3.51 -5.46 -1.04
C ASP A 86 3.03 -5.98 0.32
N HIS A 87 1.70 -6.01 0.58
CA HIS A 87 1.07 -6.63 1.76
C HIS A 87 0.06 -7.74 1.43
N SER A 88 -0.59 -7.70 0.27
CA SER A 88 -1.66 -8.64 -0.08
C SER A 88 -1.43 -9.39 -1.39
N GLY A 89 -0.37 -9.03 -2.13
CA GLY A 89 -0.18 -9.43 -3.51
C GLY A 89 0.15 -10.90 -3.71
N SER A 90 0.69 -11.60 -2.71
CA SER A 90 0.98 -13.04 -2.79
C SER A 90 -0.09 -13.91 -2.12
N ILE A 91 -1.17 -13.32 -1.59
CA ILE A 91 -2.27 -14.08 -0.98
C ILE A 91 -2.81 -15.19 -1.88
N PRO A 92 -3.04 -15.01 -3.21
CA PRO A 92 -3.52 -16.12 -4.04
C PRO A 92 -2.57 -17.33 -4.10
N ILE A 93 -1.26 -17.09 -3.95
CA ILE A 93 -0.23 -18.13 -3.94
C ILE A 93 -0.17 -18.79 -2.56
N ILE A 94 -0.03 -17.99 -1.49
CA ILE A 94 0.11 -18.45 -0.11
C ILE A 94 -1.16 -19.14 0.42
N ALA A 95 -2.34 -18.70 -0.02
CA ALA A 95 -3.62 -19.30 0.37
C ALA A 95 -3.69 -20.80 0.06
N LYS A 96 -3.07 -21.25 -1.05
CA LYS A 96 -3.00 -22.67 -1.43
C LYS A 96 -2.17 -23.48 -0.45
N LYS A 97 -1.11 -22.90 0.11
CA LYS A 97 -0.12 -23.60 0.93
C LYS A 97 -0.67 -23.97 2.31
N TYR A 98 -1.39 -23.04 2.96
CA TYR A 98 -1.78 -23.17 4.37
C TYR A 98 -3.23 -23.59 4.60
N ASN A 99 -4.16 -23.35 3.66
CA ASN A 99 -5.58 -23.71 3.80
C ASN A 99 -6.23 -23.29 5.14
N VAL A 100 -5.89 -22.09 5.62
CA VAL A 100 -6.45 -21.46 6.85
C VAL A 100 -7.36 -20.28 6.50
N PRO A 101 -8.23 -19.81 7.42
CA PRO A 101 -8.95 -18.55 7.27
C PRO A 101 -8.01 -17.37 6.95
N ILE A 102 -8.43 -16.53 5.99
CA ILE A 102 -7.70 -15.34 5.57
C ILE A 102 -8.60 -14.14 5.80
N TYR A 103 -8.26 -13.30 6.78
CA TYR A 103 -9.05 -12.15 7.19
C TYR A 103 -8.56 -10.89 6.48
N LEU A 104 -9.45 -10.25 5.73
CA LEU A 104 -9.18 -9.11 4.88
C LEU A 104 -10.18 -7.99 5.20
N THR A 105 -9.76 -6.73 5.16
CA THR A 105 -10.72 -5.62 5.16
C THR A 105 -11.48 -5.54 3.83
N PRO A 106 -12.67 -4.90 3.76
CA PRO A 106 -13.51 -4.96 2.56
C PRO A 106 -12.82 -4.51 1.27
N PHE A 107 -11.98 -3.48 1.33
CA PHE A 107 -11.27 -2.99 0.15
C PHE A 107 -10.17 -3.98 -0.28
N THR A 108 -9.40 -4.48 0.69
CA THR A 108 -8.41 -5.54 0.52
C THR A 108 -9.03 -6.82 -0.06
N TYR A 109 -10.23 -7.21 0.40
CA TYR A 109 -10.96 -8.36 -0.13
C TYR A 109 -11.25 -8.20 -1.62
N GLY A 110 -11.73 -7.02 -2.05
CA GLY A 110 -11.98 -6.74 -3.46
C GLY A 110 -10.72 -6.88 -4.31
N ILE A 111 -9.60 -6.32 -3.84
CA ILE A 111 -8.30 -6.40 -4.55
C ILE A 111 -7.83 -7.85 -4.65
N VAL A 112 -7.79 -8.56 -3.52
CA VAL A 112 -7.34 -9.96 -3.45
C VAL A 112 -8.22 -10.86 -4.33
N LYS A 113 -9.54 -10.66 -4.31
CA LYS A 113 -10.47 -11.41 -5.15
C LYS A 113 -10.12 -11.28 -6.63
N ASP A 114 -9.85 -10.07 -7.09
CA ASP A 114 -9.45 -9.85 -8.47
C ASP A 114 -8.04 -10.39 -8.77
N LEU A 115 -7.12 -10.42 -7.79
CA LEU A 115 -5.79 -11.04 -7.97
C LEU A 115 -5.87 -12.56 -8.17
N PHE A 116 -6.84 -13.24 -7.54
CA PHE A 116 -7.12 -14.65 -7.85
C PHE A 116 -7.46 -14.84 -9.34
N GLU A 117 -8.26 -13.94 -9.92
CA GLU A 117 -8.59 -13.96 -11.34
C GLU A 117 -7.36 -13.66 -12.21
N ASP A 118 -6.58 -12.63 -11.90
CA ASP A 118 -5.37 -12.27 -12.65
C ASP A 118 -4.33 -13.39 -12.68
N TYR A 119 -4.21 -14.12 -11.58
CA TYR A 119 -3.22 -15.19 -11.45
C TYR A 119 -3.78 -16.52 -11.98
N GLU A 120 -5.01 -16.53 -12.50
CA GLU A 120 -5.71 -17.73 -12.97
C GLU A 120 -5.81 -18.81 -11.88
N ILE A 121 -5.96 -18.38 -10.63
CA ILE A 121 -6.09 -19.23 -9.45
C ILE A 121 -7.56 -19.25 -9.00
N GLY A 122 -8.10 -20.45 -8.78
CA GLY A 122 -9.44 -20.60 -8.22
C GLY A 122 -9.59 -19.87 -6.87
N LEU A 123 -10.63 -19.04 -6.75
CA LEU A 123 -10.88 -18.24 -5.55
C LEU A 123 -10.91 -19.10 -4.28
N SER A 124 -10.12 -18.72 -3.28
CA SER A 124 -10.10 -19.41 -1.99
C SER A 124 -11.44 -19.26 -1.25
N LYS A 125 -11.97 -20.38 -0.74
CA LYS A 125 -13.17 -20.39 0.12
C LYS A 125 -12.90 -19.87 1.53
N ASN A 126 -11.63 -19.66 1.88
CA ASN A 126 -11.20 -19.26 3.21
C ASN A 126 -11.10 -17.73 3.39
N LEU A 127 -11.34 -16.94 2.33
CA LEU A 127 -11.37 -15.49 2.45
C LEU A 127 -12.54 -15.04 3.33
N LYS A 128 -12.26 -14.22 4.35
CA LYS A 128 -13.23 -13.67 5.30
C LYS A 128 -13.06 -12.15 5.34
N MET A 129 -14.17 -11.44 5.17
CA MET A 129 -14.18 -9.98 5.17
C MET A 129 -14.47 -9.44 6.57
N ILE A 130 -13.56 -8.65 7.13
CA ILE A 130 -13.66 -8.06 8.47
C ILE A 130 -13.59 -6.53 8.35
N PRO A 131 -14.64 -5.78 8.71
CA PRO A 131 -14.60 -4.32 8.68
C PRO A 131 -13.55 -3.73 9.63
N PRO A 132 -13.01 -2.53 9.35
CA PRO A 132 -12.24 -1.79 10.33
C PRO A 132 -13.06 -1.52 11.61
N ASN A 133 -12.36 -1.51 12.76
CA ASN A 133 -12.88 -1.43 14.13
C ASN A 133 -13.76 -2.62 14.55
N TYR A 134 -13.44 -3.82 14.06
CA TYR A 134 -14.12 -5.05 14.43
C TYR A 134 -13.14 -6.05 15.05
N SER A 135 -13.64 -6.90 15.94
CA SER A 135 -12.85 -7.93 16.61
C SER A 135 -13.30 -9.33 16.17
N ILE A 136 -12.36 -10.24 16.06
CA ILE A 136 -12.59 -11.65 15.77
C ILE A 136 -11.89 -12.53 16.80
N ASN A 137 -12.44 -13.72 17.05
CA ASN A 137 -11.77 -14.73 17.85
C ASN A 137 -11.22 -15.82 16.94
N ILE A 138 -9.96 -16.18 17.15
CA ILE A 138 -9.28 -17.28 16.49
C ILE A 138 -8.96 -18.34 17.54
N GLY A 139 -9.58 -19.52 17.40
CA GLY A 139 -9.51 -20.52 18.45
C GLY A 139 -10.18 -20.03 19.74
N LYS A 140 -9.63 -20.43 20.90
CA LYS A 140 -10.20 -20.09 22.22
C LYS A 140 -9.52 -18.89 22.89
N ASN A 141 -8.28 -18.61 22.53
CA ASN A 141 -7.40 -17.75 23.33
C ASN A 141 -6.88 -16.51 22.59
N LEU A 142 -7.18 -16.36 21.29
CA LEU A 142 -6.69 -15.24 20.49
C LEU A 142 -7.86 -14.37 20.05
N GLU A 143 -7.97 -13.18 20.64
CA GLU A 143 -8.82 -12.11 20.14
C GLU A 143 -7.97 -11.16 19.28
N ILE A 144 -8.43 -10.91 18.06
CA ILE A 144 -7.77 -10.01 17.11
C ILE A 144 -8.69 -8.84 16.80
N GLU A 145 -8.22 -7.63 17.02
CA GLU A 145 -8.94 -6.40 16.73
C GLU A 145 -8.32 -5.69 15.51
N PHE A 146 -9.17 -5.35 14.56
CA PHE A 146 -8.80 -4.59 13.36
C PHE A 146 -9.02 -3.12 13.68
N VAL A 147 -7.98 -2.37 14.00
CA VAL A 147 -8.11 -0.96 14.44
C VAL A 147 -7.94 -0.04 13.24
N HIS A 148 -8.97 0.74 12.90
CA HIS A 148 -8.91 1.63 11.74
C HIS A 148 -7.75 2.63 11.83
N SER A 149 -6.92 2.66 10.78
CA SER A 149 -5.83 3.61 10.59
C SER A 149 -5.99 4.32 9.24
N THR A 150 -5.16 5.33 8.99
CA THR A 150 -5.12 6.00 7.70
C THR A 150 -3.81 5.71 6.98
N HIS A 151 -3.89 5.50 5.68
CA HIS A 151 -2.76 5.28 4.78
C HIS A 151 -3.16 5.79 3.38
N SER A 152 -2.43 5.47 2.31
CA SER A 152 -2.78 5.85 0.93
C SER A 152 -3.79 4.92 0.25
N ILE A 153 -4.41 3.97 0.98
CA ILE A 153 -5.47 3.09 0.47
C ILE A 153 -6.63 3.00 1.48
N PRO A 154 -7.89 2.83 1.05
CA PRO A 154 -9.02 2.66 1.97
C PRO A 154 -8.93 1.39 2.83
N HIS A 155 -9.58 1.45 4.00
CA HIS A 155 -9.73 0.33 4.93
C HIS A 155 -8.40 -0.28 5.43
N THR A 156 -7.35 0.52 5.56
CA THR A 156 -6.12 0.13 6.27
C THR A 156 -6.37 0.01 7.78
N VAL A 157 -5.79 -1.01 8.40
CA VAL A 157 -5.92 -1.26 9.85
C VAL A 157 -4.57 -1.54 10.49
N MET A 158 -4.44 -1.14 11.76
CA MET A 158 -3.50 -1.78 12.69
C MET A 158 -4.13 -3.08 13.19
N VAL A 159 -3.32 -4.10 13.45
CA VAL A 159 -3.79 -5.39 13.97
C VAL A 159 -3.37 -5.50 15.42
N ASN A 160 -4.34 -5.50 16.34
CA ASN A 160 -4.10 -5.76 17.75
C ASN A 160 -4.40 -7.22 18.07
N ILE A 161 -3.46 -7.94 18.66
CA ILE A 161 -3.65 -9.31 19.15
C ILE A 161 -3.63 -9.27 20.66
N LYS A 162 -4.77 -9.56 21.29
CA LYS A 162 -4.86 -9.63 22.75
C LYS A 162 -4.23 -10.92 23.25
N THR A 163 -3.44 -10.80 24.32
CA THR A 163 -2.88 -11.95 25.04
C THR A 163 -3.01 -11.73 26.55
N GLU A 164 -2.85 -12.78 27.34
CA GLU A 164 -2.91 -12.69 28.80
C GLU A 164 -1.82 -11.81 29.43
N ARG A 165 -0.71 -11.55 28.70
CA ARG A 165 0.42 -10.74 29.18
C ARG A 165 0.45 -9.33 28.62
N GLY A 166 -0.53 -8.95 27.80
CA GLY A 166 -0.57 -7.65 27.14
C GLY A 166 -0.77 -7.77 25.64
N ASN A 167 -1.03 -6.63 25.01
CA ASN A 167 -1.34 -6.55 23.60
C ASN A 167 -0.07 -6.69 22.73
N ILE A 168 -0.19 -7.40 21.61
CA ILE A 168 0.77 -7.33 20.50
C ILE A 168 0.13 -6.46 19.42
N LEU A 169 0.68 -5.27 19.20
CA LEU A 169 0.19 -4.32 18.21
C LEU A 169 1.09 -4.34 16.97
N PHE A 170 0.55 -4.75 15.84
CA PHE A 170 1.17 -4.57 14.53
C PHE A 170 0.60 -3.30 13.88
N SER A 171 1.40 -2.25 13.74
CA SER A 171 0.91 -0.96 13.25
C SER A 171 0.47 -0.98 11.80
N SER A 172 0.96 -1.94 11.00
CA SER A 172 0.94 -1.85 9.52
C SER A 172 1.60 -0.57 9.02
N ASP A 173 1.43 -0.28 7.73
CA ASP A 173 1.69 1.00 7.13
C ASP A 173 0.62 2.00 7.56
N PHE A 174 1.04 3.15 8.03
CA PHE A 174 0.11 4.15 8.56
C PHE A 174 0.66 5.55 8.41
N LYS A 175 -0.24 6.53 8.45
CA LYS A 175 0.04 7.89 8.88
C LYS A 175 -1.07 8.33 9.80
N PHE A 176 -0.84 9.34 10.62
CA PHE A 176 -1.92 9.92 11.43
C PHE A 176 -2.60 11.09 10.69
N ASP A 177 -3.47 10.76 9.74
CA ASP A 177 -4.22 11.75 8.96
C ASP A 177 -5.47 12.25 9.70
N ASN A 178 -5.43 13.51 10.15
CA ASN A 178 -6.55 14.15 10.84
C ASN A 178 -7.58 14.78 9.89
N PHE A 179 -7.30 14.87 8.60
CA PHE A 179 -8.21 15.44 7.61
C PHE A 179 -8.24 14.58 6.33
N PRO A 180 -8.57 13.27 6.46
CA PRO A 180 -8.59 12.39 5.30
C PRO A 180 -9.70 12.83 4.33
N ILE A 181 -9.43 12.77 3.02
CA ILE A 181 -10.41 13.11 1.96
C ILE A 181 -11.55 12.08 1.88
N ILE A 182 -11.24 10.82 2.17
CA ILE A 182 -12.19 9.70 2.21
C ILE A 182 -12.02 8.96 3.52
N GLY A 183 -13.13 8.51 4.09
CA GLY A 183 -13.15 7.68 5.30
C GLY A 183 -13.04 8.50 6.58
N LYS A 184 -12.64 7.80 7.66
CA LYS A 184 -12.55 8.37 9.02
C LYS A 184 -11.09 8.64 9.38
N ARG A 185 -10.89 9.53 10.35
CA ARG A 185 -9.61 9.68 11.07
C ARG A 185 -9.19 8.34 11.69
N PRO A 186 -7.89 8.13 11.97
CA PRO A 186 -7.42 7.01 12.78
C PRO A 186 -8.25 6.86 14.05
N ASN A 187 -8.51 5.63 14.48
CA ASN A 187 -9.27 5.39 15.71
C ASN A 187 -8.40 5.62 16.95
N TYR A 188 -8.07 6.89 17.22
CA TYR A 188 -7.24 7.29 18.36
C TYR A 188 -7.82 6.83 19.70
N ASN A 189 -9.14 6.73 19.82
CA ASN A 189 -9.77 6.26 21.05
C ASN A 189 -9.39 4.80 21.32
N LYS A 190 -9.51 3.93 20.30
CA LYS A 190 -9.15 2.53 20.44
C LYS A 190 -7.63 2.34 20.59
N ILE A 191 -6.80 3.11 19.89
CA ILE A 191 -5.33 3.07 20.06
C ILE A 191 -4.95 3.41 21.51
N ARG A 192 -5.57 4.45 22.12
CA ARG A 192 -5.35 4.79 23.54
C ARG A 192 -5.87 3.74 24.51
N GLU A 193 -6.99 3.09 24.19
CA GLU A 193 -7.53 1.98 24.97
C GLU A 193 -6.53 0.82 25.01
N ILE A 194 -6.01 0.43 23.85
CA ILE A 194 -4.96 -0.60 23.72
C ILE A 194 -3.71 -0.22 24.54
N GLY A 195 -3.28 1.04 24.48
CA GLY A 195 -2.16 1.52 25.32
C GLY A 195 -2.44 1.43 26.82
N LYS A 196 -3.67 1.71 27.26
CA LYS A 196 -4.07 1.58 28.68
C LYS A 196 -4.19 0.13 29.15
N GLU A 197 -4.57 -0.78 28.26
CA GLU A 197 -4.59 -2.22 28.53
C GLU A 197 -3.18 -2.82 28.65
N GLY A 198 -2.15 -2.09 28.19
CA GLY A 198 -0.76 -2.52 28.19
C GLY A 198 -0.38 -3.15 26.85
N VAL A 199 0.65 -2.63 26.21
CA VAL A 199 1.22 -3.18 24.98
C VAL A 199 2.53 -3.86 25.31
N LEU A 200 2.55 -5.18 25.21
CA LEU A 200 3.77 -5.96 25.41
C LEU A 200 4.73 -5.75 24.24
N LEU A 201 4.23 -5.75 23.01
CA LEU A 201 5.05 -5.68 21.81
C LEU A 201 4.41 -4.79 20.76
N LEU A 202 5.17 -3.83 20.25
CA LEU A 202 4.86 -3.07 19.04
C LEU A 202 5.72 -3.55 17.87
N ILE A 203 5.08 -3.98 16.78
CA ILE A 203 5.72 -4.18 15.48
C ILE A 203 5.31 -3.03 14.57
N THR A 204 6.27 -2.26 14.05
CA THR A 204 5.96 -0.99 13.36
C THR A 204 6.76 -0.73 12.09
N GLU A 205 6.11 -0.14 11.09
CA GLU A 205 6.79 0.29 9.86
C GLU A 205 7.89 1.33 10.13
N THR A 206 8.84 1.44 9.20
CA THR A 206 9.97 2.38 9.30
C THR A 206 10.26 3.12 7.99
N VAL A 207 9.33 3.09 7.02
CA VAL A 207 9.57 3.58 5.65
C VAL A 207 10.04 5.01 5.61
N ARG A 208 9.58 5.87 6.53
CA ARG A 208 10.00 7.28 6.59
C ARG A 208 10.43 7.72 7.98
N ALA A 209 10.96 6.78 8.76
CA ALA A 209 11.52 7.06 10.08
C ALA A 209 12.74 8.00 10.03
N ASP A 210 13.34 8.21 8.84
CA ASP A 210 14.45 9.14 8.60
C ASP A 210 14.02 10.59 8.31
N GLU A 211 12.73 10.85 8.17
CA GLU A 211 12.21 12.17 7.84
C GLU A 211 11.71 12.89 9.11
N GLU A 212 12.45 13.91 9.57
CA GLU A 212 12.14 14.75 10.75
C GLU A 212 10.94 15.71 10.51
N SER A 213 9.74 15.16 10.38
CA SER A 213 8.49 15.92 10.29
C SER A 213 7.29 15.02 10.60
N LYS A 214 6.09 15.60 10.57
CA LYS A 214 4.84 14.83 10.50
C LYS A 214 4.45 14.61 9.05
N THR A 215 3.96 13.42 8.70
CA THR A 215 3.35 13.19 7.40
C THR A 215 2.13 14.10 7.23
N PRO A 216 2.11 14.94 6.18
CA PRO A 216 0.97 15.80 5.93
C PRO A 216 -0.29 15.00 5.60
N SER A 217 -1.43 15.58 5.98
CA SER A 217 -2.74 15.03 5.65
C SER A 217 -2.98 15.04 4.14
N GLU A 218 -3.80 14.11 3.65
CA GLU A 218 -4.23 14.06 2.26
C GLU A 218 -4.93 15.35 1.79
N ILE A 219 -5.54 16.12 2.71
CA ILE A 219 -6.08 17.44 2.38
C ILE A 219 -5.01 18.42 1.89
N VAL A 220 -3.77 18.30 2.39
CA VAL A 220 -2.65 19.13 1.95
C VAL A 220 -2.32 18.81 0.49
N ALA A 221 -2.29 17.52 0.12
CA ALA A 221 -2.09 17.14 -1.28
C ALA A 221 -3.21 17.62 -2.20
N LYS A 222 -4.48 17.62 -1.72
CA LYS A 222 -5.59 18.24 -2.46
C LYS A 222 -5.33 19.73 -2.72
N TYR A 223 -4.87 20.49 -1.73
CA TYR A 223 -4.56 21.90 -1.91
C TYR A 223 -3.33 22.16 -2.78
N MET A 224 -2.29 21.31 -2.69
CA MET A 224 -1.14 21.39 -3.60
C MET A 224 -1.57 21.13 -5.05
N LEU A 225 -2.45 20.14 -5.27
CA LEU A 225 -3.02 19.88 -6.60
C LEU A 225 -3.84 21.07 -7.09
N TYR A 226 -4.68 21.63 -6.22
CA TYR A 226 -5.50 22.79 -6.55
C TYR A 226 -4.62 23.98 -6.96
N ASP A 227 -3.63 24.34 -6.15
CA ASP A 227 -2.71 25.45 -6.39
C ASP A 227 -1.97 25.30 -7.72
N VAL A 228 -1.43 24.10 -7.98
CA VAL A 228 -0.76 23.79 -9.25
C VAL A 228 -1.73 23.91 -10.42
N LEU A 229 -2.88 23.23 -10.36
CA LEU A 229 -3.81 23.11 -11.48
C LEU A 229 -4.45 24.45 -11.87
N PHE A 230 -4.79 25.30 -10.90
CA PHE A 230 -5.36 26.63 -11.15
C PHE A 230 -4.32 27.66 -11.63
N SER A 231 -3.03 27.38 -11.43
CA SER A 231 -1.94 28.25 -11.87
C SER A 231 -1.44 27.90 -13.28
N LEU A 232 -1.96 26.85 -13.92
CA LEU A 232 -1.50 26.42 -15.24
C LEU A 232 -2.08 27.30 -16.34
N ASP A 233 -1.20 27.73 -17.24
CA ASP A 233 -1.55 28.28 -18.55
C ASP A 233 -1.22 27.21 -19.61
N THR A 234 -2.14 26.27 -19.82
CA THR A 234 -1.96 25.09 -20.68
C THR A 234 -3.29 24.66 -21.30
N GLU A 235 -3.24 24.16 -22.55
CA GLU A 235 -4.43 23.60 -23.20
C GLU A 235 -4.79 22.24 -22.60
N GLY A 236 -3.80 21.34 -22.49
CA GLY A 236 -4.00 19.97 -22.00
C GLY A 236 -3.49 19.72 -20.59
N ILE A 237 -4.29 19.00 -19.81
CA ILE A 237 -3.89 18.57 -18.46
C ILE A 237 -3.99 17.05 -18.36
N ILE A 238 -2.86 16.42 -18.01
CA ILE A 238 -2.79 15.00 -17.67
C ILE A 238 -2.31 14.88 -16.23
N VAL A 239 -3.04 14.13 -15.41
CA VAL A 239 -2.61 13.77 -14.04
C VAL A 239 -2.43 12.27 -13.95
N THR A 240 -1.35 11.82 -13.31
CA THR A 240 -1.12 10.40 -13.03
C THR A 240 -0.78 10.19 -11.56
N THR A 241 -1.26 9.08 -11.01
CA THR A 241 -1.06 8.66 -9.61
C THR A 241 -1.29 7.15 -9.47
N PHE A 242 -1.16 6.61 -8.26
CA PHE A 242 -1.46 5.22 -7.97
C PHE A 242 -2.96 4.95 -8.10
N ALA A 243 -3.34 3.87 -8.80
CA ALA A 243 -4.75 3.50 -8.95
C ALA A 243 -5.43 3.13 -7.61
N SER A 244 -4.64 2.62 -6.65
CA SER A 244 -5.09 2.33 -5.28
C SER A 244 -5.41 3.58 -4.47
N HIS A 245 -4.94 4.76 -4.89
CA HIS A 245 -5.07 5.99 -4.12
C HIS A 245 -6.42 6.71 -4.37
N ILE A 246 -7.50 6.06 -3.93
CA ILE A 246 -8.90 6.48 -4.13
C ILE A 246 -9.14 7.95 -3.70
N SER A 247 -8.58 8.36 -2.56
CA SER A 247 -8.67 9.75 -2.06
C SER A 247 -8.09 10.78 -3.04
N ARG A 248 -6.97 10.44 -3.68
CA ARG A 248 -6.31 11.30 -4.66
C ARG A 248 -7.11 11.40 -5.95
N LEU A 249 -7.63 10.26 -6.43
CA LEU A 249 -8.49 10.23 -7.62
C LEU A 249 -9.74 11.10 -7.43
N LYS A 250 -10.40 10.99 -6.27
CA LYS A 250 -11.54 11.86 -5.91
C LYS A 250 -11.15 13.34 -5.94
N SER A 251 -10.01 13.70 -5.34
CA SER A 251 -9.53 15.09 -5.33
C SER A 251 -9.28 15.64 -6.74
N ILE A 252 -8.66 14.84 -7.61
CA ILE A 252 -8.38 15.24 -8.99
C ILE A 252 -9.69 15.47 -9.78
N ILE A 253 -10.70 14.60 -9.58
CA ILE A 253 -12.01 14.73 -10.24
C ILE A 253 -12.74 15.99 -9.78
N GLU A 254 -12.78 16.24 -8.47
CA GLU A 254 -13.39 17.46 -7.91
C GLU A 254 -12.73 18.72 -8.48
N ILE A 255 -11.39 18.78 -8.49
CA ILE A 255 -10.64 19.91 -9.03
C ILE A 255 -10.86 20.06 -10.54
N ALA A 256 -10.96 18.96 -11.31
CA ALA A 256 -11.24 19.01 -12.74
C ALA A 256 -12.54 19.77 -13.04
N TYR A 257 -13.61 19.48 -12.28
CA TYR A 257 -14.88 20.17 -12.44
C TYR A 257 -14.81 21.65 -12.04
N GLU A 258 -14.05 21.98 -11.00
CA GLU A 258 -13.83 23.38 -10.59
C GLU A 258 -13.07 24.18 -11.66
N LEU A 259 -12.22 23.53 -12.46
CA LEU A 259 -11.56 24.11 -13.64
C LEU A 259 -12.50 24.21 -14.87
N GLY A 260 -13.75 23.75 -14.78
CA GLY A 260 -14.67 23.66 -15.91
C GLY A 260 -14.33 22.54 -16.90
N ARG A 261 -13.53 21.55 -16.50
CA ARG A 261 -13.06 20.45 -17.35
C ARG A 261 -13.74 19.14 -16.98
N GLN A 262 -14.08 18.33 -17.97
CA GLN A 262 -14.62 17.00 -17.76
C GLN A 262 -13.48 16.01 -17.45
N PRO A 263 -13.45 15.38 -16.25
CA PRO A 263 -12.45 14.37 -15.95
C PRO A 263 -12.72 13.07 -16.71
N ILE A 264 -11.64 12.47 -17.24
CA ILE A 264 -11.65 11.17 -17.91
C ILE A 264 -10.52 10.28 -17.37
N MET A 265 -10.87 9.10 -16.87
CA MET A 265 -9.91 8.07 -16.44
C MET A 265 -9.65 7.06 -17.57
N VAL A 266 -8.36 6.79 -17.85
CA VAL A 266 -7.95 5.79 -18.86
C VAL A 266 -6.91 4.85 -18.25
N GLY A 267 -7.29 3.58 -18.09
CA GLY A 267 -6.42 2.53 -17.61
C GLY A 267 -7.16 1.41 -16.89
N ARG A 268 -6.75 0.15 -17.13
CA ARG A 268 -7.38 -1.04 -16.56
C ARG A 268 -7.35 -1.04 -15.03
N SER A 269 -6.20 -0.71 -14.42
CA SER A 269 -6.09 -0.65 -12.95
C SER A 269 -6.93 0.48 -12.36
N LEU A 270 -7.02 1.64 -13.01
CA LEU A 270 -7.92 2.72 -12.57
C LEU A 270 -9.37 2.24 -12.53
N GLN A 271 -9.86 1.63 -13.62
CA GLN A 271 -11.22 1.07 -13.65
C GLN A 271 -11.44 0.05 -12.54
N ARG A 272 -10.51 -0.89 -12.36
CA ARG A 272 -10.63 -1.94 -11.35
C ARG A 272 -10.73 -1.40 -9.92
N TYR A 273 -9.76 -0.59 -9.49
CA TYR A 273 -9.75 -0.05 -8.12
C TYR A 273 -10.92 0.89 -7.84
N THR A 274 -11.34 1.69 -8.83
CA THR A 274 -12.54 2.54 -8.69
C THR A 274 -13.82 1.71 -8.64
N SER A 275 -13.91 0.60 -9.38
CA SER A 275 -15.07 -0.31 -9.33
C SER A 275 -15.19 -1.01 -7.96
N ILE A 276 -14.06 -1.39 -7.35
CA ILE A 276 -14.05 -1.90 -5.96
C ILE A 276 -14.57 -0.83 -4.99
N SER A 277 -14.11 0.42 -5.14
CA SER A 277 -14.59 1.55 -4.34
C SER A 277 -16.11 1.76 -4.49
N GLU A 278 -16.64 1.67 -5.71
CA GLU A 278 -18.07 1.80 -6.00
C GLU A 278 -18.91 0.70 -5.36
N ASN A 279 -18.49 -0.55 -5.54
CA ASN A 279 -19.20 -1.71 -5.01
C ASN A 279 -19.27 -1.70 -3.48
N LEU A 280 -18.28 -1.09 -2.82
CA LEU A 280 -18.23 -0.92 -1.37
C LEU A 280 -18.88 0.38 -0.87
N GLY A 281 -19.40 1.23 -1.77
CA GLY A 281 -20.02 2.50 -1.42
C GLY A 281 -19.05 3.56 -0.88
N ILE A 282 -17.75 3.45 -1.19
CA ILE A 282 -16.72 4.39 -0.73
C ILE A 282 -16.79 5.70 -1.51
N TYR A 283 -16.83 5.62 -2.84
CA TYR A 283 -17.05 6.75 -3.74
C TYR A 283 -17.55 6.24 -5.09
N LYS A 284 -18.52 6.95 -5.67
CA LYS A 284 -19.16 6.61 -6.94
C LYS A 284 -18.44 7.26 -8.13
N PHE A 285 -17.37 6.64 -8.62
CA PHE A 285 -16.55 7.25 -9.68
C PHE A 285 -17.26 7.32 -11.03
N SER A 286 -18.08 6.33 -11.38
CA SER A 286 -18.80 6.20 -12.64
C SER A 286 -19.89 7.26 -12.81
N GLU A 287 -20.42 7.78 -11.71
CA GLU A 287 -21.32 8.95 -11.71
C GLU A 287 -20.54 10.28 -11.84
N ALA A 288 -19.27 10.31 -11.43
CA ALA A 288 -18.45 11.52 -11.35
C ALA A 288 -17.38 11.64 -12.45
N CYS A 289 -17.13 10.61 -13.24
CA CYS A 289 -16.04 10.58 -14.22
C CYS A 289 -16.31 9.52 -15.29
N LYS A 290 -15.92 9.80 -16.54
CA LYS A 290 -15.91 8.78 -17.59
C LYS A 290 -14.69 7.88 -17.41
N ILE A 291 -14.89 6.56 -17.35
CA ILE A 291 -13.83 5.60 -17.04
C ILE A 291 -13.70 4.59 -18.18
N TYR A 292 -12.50 4.48 -18.72
CA TYR A 292 -12.16 3.54 -19.80
C TYR A 292 -11.06 2.59 -19.31
N GLY A 293 -11.42 1.32 -19.07
CA GLY A 293 -10.47 0.27 -18.67
C GLY A 293 -10.12 -0.72 -19.78
N ASP A 294 -10.92 -0.80 -20.84
CA ASP A 294 -10.66 -1.65 -21.99
C ASP A 294 -9.67 -0.99 -22.95
N SER A 295 -8.52 -1.64 -23.18
CA SER A 295 -7.44 -1.12 -24.02
C SER A 295 -7.84 -0.90 -25.48
N ARG A 296 -8.92 -1.54 -25.94
CA ARG A 296 -9.48 -1.34 -27.29
C ARG A 296 -10.12 0.03 -27.45
N GLU A 297 -10.59 0.65 -26.37
CA GLU A 297 -11.22 1.97 -26.38
C GLU A 297 -10.20 3.12 -26.34
N PHE A 298 -9.00 2.86 -25.80
CA PHE A 298 -8.01 3.90 -25.54
C PHE A 298 -7.67 4.76 -26.77
N PRO A 299 -7.43 4.19 -27.97
CA PRO A 299 -7.09 5.01 -29.13
C PRO A 299 -8.18 5.99 -29.53
N LYS A 300 -9.45 5.60 -29.41
CA LYS A 300 -10.59 6.46 -29.76
C LYS A 300 -10.71 7.62 -28.77
N VAL A 301 -10.70 7.30 -27.48
CA VAL A 301 -10.88 8.28 -26.39
C VAL A 301 -9.71 9.27 -26.36
N LEU A 302 -8.46 8.78 -26.42
CA LEU A 302 -7.29 9.65 -26.36
C LEU A 302 -7.19 10.58 -27.57
N LYS A 303 -7.62 10.13 -28.76
CA LYS A 303 -7.70 10.96 -29.96
C LYS A 303 -8.77 12.06 -29.83
N GLU A 304 -9.89 11.76 -29.19
CA GLU A 304 -10.96 12.74 -28.91
C GLU A 304 -10.49 13.80 -27.92
N VAL A 305 -9.91 13.36 -26.79
CA VAL A 305 -9.35 14.25 -25.76
C VAL A 305 -8.24 15.13 -26.33
N SER A 306 -7.33 14.54 -27.13
CA SER A 306 -6.22 15.27 -27.74
C SER A 306 -6.65 16.37 -28.72
N LYS A 307 -7.87 16.31 -29.28
CA LYS A 307 -8.39 17.35 -30.16
C LYS A 307 -9.07 18.50 -29.42
N ASN A 308 -9.57 18.23 -28.21
CA ASN A 308 -10.33 19.18 -27.41
C ASN A 308 -9.71 19.26 -26.01
N LYS A 309 -8.39 19.47 -25.94
CA LYS A 309 -7.61 19.34 -24.70
C LYS A 309 -8.15 20.24 -23.59
N GLU A 310 -8.64 21.43 -23.94
CA GLU A 310 -9.19 22.43 -23.02
C GLU A 310 -10.45 21.96 -22.28
N ASP A 311 -11.25 21.08 -22.88
CA ASP A 311 -12.51 20.58 -22.29
C ASP A 311 -12.29 19.48 -21.26
N TYR A 312 -11.09 18.89 -21.20
CA TYR A 312 -10.84 17.65 -20.48
C TYR A 312 -9.66 17.76 -19.51
N LEU A 313 -9.75 16.97 -18.43
CA LEU A 313 -8.61 16.61 -17.59
C LEU A 313 -8.46 15.09 -17.66
N LEU A 314 -7.31 14.62 -18.13
CA LEU A 314 -7.06 13.20 -18.31
C LEU A 314 -6.34 12.60 -17.10
N ILE A 315 -6.87 11.51 -16.56
CA ILE A 315 -6.27 10.74 -15.48
C ILE A 315 -5.81 9.40 -16.05
N VAL A 316 -4.50 9.15 -16.06
CA VAL A 316 -3.93 7.95 -16.70
C VAL A 316 -3.04 7.15 -15.76
N THR A 317 -2.86 5.86 -16.05
CA THR A 317 -1.81 5.04 -15.43
C THR A 317 -0.43 5.35 -16.02
N GLY A 318 0.64 4.93 -15.35
CA GLY A 318 2.02 5.12 -15.81
C GLY A 318 2.85 6.07 -14.96
N HIS A 319 2.52 6.16 -13.67
CA HIS A 319 3.11 7.07 -12.73
C HIS A 319 4.53 6.63 -12.30
N GLN A 320 4.97 5.40 -12.56
CA GLN A 320 6.36 4.95 -12.40
C GLN A 320 7.09 4.80 -13.75
N GLY A 321 6.43 5.11 -14.87
CA GLY A 321 6.99 4.88 -16.21
C GLY A 321 6.88 3.45 -16.69
N GLU A 322 5.98 2.65 -16.10
CA GLU A 322 5.83 1.22 -16.37
C GLU A 322 5.65 0.95 -17.88
N PRO A 323 6.36 -0.02 -18.48
CA PRO A 323 6.39 -0.23 -19.92
C PRO A 323 5.03 -0.30 -20.62
N GLY A 324 4.07 -1.02 -20.03
CA GLY A 324 2.72 -1.23 -20.57
C GLY A 324 1.66 -0.19 -20.17
N SER A 325 2.03 0.80 -19.36
CA SER A 325 1.10 1.83 -18.86
C SER A 325 0.60 2.77 -19.94
N VAL A 326 -0.55 3.41 -19.70
CA VAL A 326 -1.20 4.30 -20.67
C VAL A 326 -0.30 5.49 -21.01
N LEU A 327 0.24 6.19 -20.01
CA LEU A 327 1.10 7.36 -20.22
C LEU A 327 2.37 7.01 -21.00
N ASN A 328 3.02 5.89 -20.69
CA ASN A 328 4.22 5.47 -21.40
C ASN A 328 3.93 5.06 -22.85
N ARG A 329 2.79 4.41 -23.11
CA ARG A 329 2.34 4.08 -24.47
C ARG A 329 2.01 5.34 -25.28
N MET A 330 1.39 6.35 -24.67
CA MET A 330 1.20 7.67 -25.29
C MET A 330 2.55 8.32 -25.61
N ALA A 331 3.50 8.33 -24.66
CA ALA A 331 4.83 8.89 -24.85
C ALA A 331 5.69 8.16 -25.90
N LYS A 332 5.34 6.91 -26.24
CA LYS A 332 5.95 6.09 -27.30
C LYS A 332 5.20 6.13 -28.64
N ASP A 333 4.19 6.99 -28.79
CA ASP A 333 3.33 7.07 -29.99
C ASP A 333 2.54 5.78 -30.30
N GLN A 334 2.39 4.89 -29.31
CA GLN A 334 1.59 3.67 -29.42
C GLN A 334 0.10 3.92 -29.14
N LEU A 335 -0.21 5.06 -28.52
CA LEU A 335 -1.56 5.56 -28.32
C LEU A 335 -1.60 7.03 -28.79
N PRO A 336 -2.64 7.44 -29.53
CA PRO A 336 -2.70 8.78 -30.12
C PRO A 336 -2.95 9.84 -29.05
N PHE A 337 -1.98 10.73 -28.85
CA PHE A 337 -2.14 11.95 -28.07
C PHE A 337 -1.05 12.94 -28.47
N ASP A 338 -1.43 14.19 -28.73
CA ASP A 338 -0.50 15.28 -28.97
C ASP A 338 -0.20 16.00 -27.64
N PHE A 339 1.07 16.04 -27.26
CA PHE A 339 1.54 16.63 -26.01
C PHE A 339 1.91 18.12 -26.12
N GLU A 340 1.81 18.73 -27.30
CA GLU A 340 2.03 20.17 -27.43
C GLU A 340 1.03 20.94 -26.53
N ASN A 341 1.50 22.01 -25.88
CA ASN A 341 0.77 22.80 -24.89
C ASN A 341 0.07 21.96 -23.80
N THR A 342 0.68 20.84 -23.41
CA THR A 342 0.14 19.93 -22.38
C THR A 342 1.04 19.87 -21.16
N THR A 343 0.42 19.98 -19.98
CA THR A 343 1.08 19.73 -18.69
C THR A 343 0.77 18.33 -18.17
N VAL A 344 1.82 17.58 -17.81
CA VAL A 344 1.74 16.28 -17.15
C VAL A 344 2.14 16.43 -15.69
N ILE A 345 1.18 16.17 -14.80
CA ILE A 345 1.37 16.22 -13.35
C ILE A 345 1.51 14.80 -12.81
N PHE A 346 2.64 14.55 -12.18
CA PHE A 346 2.88 13.32 -11.44
C PHE A 346 2.53 13.52 -9.97
N SER A 347 1.33 13.10 -9.58
CA SER A 347 0.79 13.23 -8.23
C SER A 347 1.18 12.03 -7.37
N ASN A 348 2.46 11.70 -7.39
CA ASN A 348 3.06 10.56 -6.69
C ASN A 348 4.57 10.75 -6.57
N ASN A 349 5.17 10.07 -5.59
CA ASN A 349 6.61 9.85 -5.57
C ASN A 349 6.97 8.62 -6.40
N VAL A 350 8.22 8.58 -6.85
CA VAL A 350 8.81 7.40 -7.46
C VAL A 350 9.10 6.39 -6.36
N ILE A 351 8.73 5.12 -6.56
CA ILE A 351 9.15 4.07 -5.63
C ILE A 351 10.67 3.90 -5.80
N PRO A 352 11.47 3.90 -4.71
CA PRO A 352 12.93 3.94 -4.77
C PRO A 352 13.54 2.57 -5.14
N THR A 353 13.11 2.00 -6.27
CA THR A 353 13.75 0.85 -6.92
C THR A 353 14.49 1.32 -8.17
N PRO A 354 15.66 0.73 -8.50
CA PRO A 354 16.41 1.12 -9.68
C PRO A 354 15.59 1.06 -10.98
N ILE A 355 14.65 0.11 -11.07
CA ILE A 355 13.77 -0.07 -12.24
C ILE A 355 12.79 1.10 -12.36
N ASN A 356 12.08 1.45 -11.27
CA ASN A 356 11.10 2.52 -11.30
C ASN A 356 11.77 3.87 -11.54
N GLU A 357 12.93 4.12 -10.93
CA GLU A 357 13.72 5.33 -11.19
C GLU A 357 14.15 5.44 -12.67
N ALA A 358 14.64 4.34 -13.26
CA ALA A 358 15.04 4.30 -14.66
C ALA A 358 13.86 4.48 -15.61
N ASN A 359 12.78 3.72 -15.40
CA ASN A 359 11.55 3.79 -16.19
C ASN A 359 10.95 5.19 -16.16
N ARG A 360 10.85 5.76 -14.96
CA ARG A 360 10.32 7.10 -14.75
C ARG A 360 11.18 8.16 -15.46
N LYS A 361 12.50 8.10 -15.33
CA LYS A 361 13.42 9.02 -16.01
C LYS A 361 13.27 8.93 -17.52
N ILE A 362 13.19 7.72 -18.08
CA ILE A 362 13.00 7.51 -19.53
C ILE A 362 11.66 8.12 -19.99
N LEU A 363 10.58 7.93 -19.22
CA LEU A 363 9.29 8.52 -19.52
C LEU A 363 9.35 10.06 -19.52
N GLU A 364 9.93 10.66 -18.49
CA GLU A 364 10.08 12.12 -18.38
C GLU A 364 10.85 12.70 -19.58
N GLU A 365 11.94 12.06 -20.00
CA GLU A 365 12.71 12.50 -21.17
C GLU A 365 11.96 12.33 -22.50
N ARG A 366 11.06 11.34 -22.62
CA ARG A 366 10.16 11.25 -23.79
C ARG A 366 9.13 12.37 -23.79
N LEU A 367 8.50 12.63 -22.65
CA LEU A 367 7.49 13.68 -22.51
C LEU A 367 8.06 15.06 -22.80
N LYS A 368 9.27 15.38 -22.27
CA LYS A 368 9.98 16.64 -22.59
C LYS A 368 10.27 16.80 -24.08
N ARG A 369 10.72 15.73 -24.76
CA ARG A 369 10.96 15.77 -26.22
C ARG A 369 9.68 16.02 -27.03
N LYS A 370 8.52 15.66 -26.47
CA LYS A 370 7.20 15.98 -27.01
C LYS A 370 6.66 17.34 -26.55
N LYS A 371 7.52 18.19 -25.96
CA LYS A 371 7.21 19.52 -25.44
C LYS A 371 6.17 19.55 -24.32
N ALA A 372 5.94 18.42 -23.63
CA ALA A 372 5.09 18.42 -22.45
C ALA A 372 5.79 19.17 -21.30
N HIS A 373 5.04 20.01 -20.59
CA HIS A 373 5.46 20.56 -19.31
C HIS A 373 5.28 19.49 -18.22
N ILE A 374 6.26 19.30 -17.35
CA ILE A 374 6.21 18.27 -16.30
C ILE A 374 6.22 18.94 -14.94
N ILE A 375 5.23 18.59 -14.12
CA ILE A 375 5.16 19.01 -12.72
C ILE A 375 5.23 17.78 -11.82
N LYS A 376 6.02 17.88 -10.76
CA LYS A 376 6.30 16.82 -9.79
C LYS A 376 6.05 17.34 -8.38
N ASP A 377 6.23 16.47 -7.39
CA ASP A 377 6.16 16.80 -5.96
C ASP A 377 4.78 17.29 -5.48
N VAL A 378 3.72 16.94 -6.23
CA VAL A 378 2.32 17.20 -5.84
C VAL A 378 1.75 15.99 -5.11
N HIS A 379 2.36 15.63 -3.98
CA HIS A 379 2.07 14.40 -3.27
C HIS A 379 2.46 14.48 -1.79
N VAL A 380 1.68 13.78 -0.96
CA VAL A 380 2.02 13.47 0.43
C VAL A 380 2.04 11.96 0.59
N SER A 381 2.96 11.45 1.41
CA SER A 381 3.11 10.01 1.62
C SER A 381 1.90 9.39 2.34
N GLY A 382 1.76 8.07 2.21
CA GLY A 382 0.90 7.26 3.07
C GLY A 382 1.58 6.81 4.37
N HIS A 383 2.92 6.84 4.44
CA HIS A 383 3.72 6.28 5.54
C HIS A 383 3.98 7.27 6.66
N ALA A 384 4.28 6.75 7.84
CA ALA A 384 4.53 7.52 9.04
C ALA A 384 5.93 8.12 8.97
N LYS A 385 6.02 9.40 9.32
CA LYS A 385 7.30 10.05 9.60
C LYS A 385 7.56 10.07 11.09
N THR A 386 8.75 10.53 11.49
CA THR A 386 9.20 10.62 12.89
C THR A 386 8.11 11.11 13.87
N GLU A 387 7.40 12.21 13.57
CA GLU A 387 6.36 12.72 14.48
C GLU A 387 5.14 11.79 14.60
N ASP A 388 4.75 11.10 13.52
CA ASP A 388 3.65 10.13 13.59
C ASP A 388 4.07 8.92 14.46
N HIS A 389 5.33 8.49 14.39
CA HIS A 389 5.88 7.46 15.29
C HIS A 389 5.97 7.93 16.75
N ARG A 390 6.42 9.17 17.00
CA ARG A 390 6.41 9.76 18.36
C ARG A 390 5.00 9.79 18.95
N ILE A 391 4.00 10.11 18.14
CA ILE A 391 2.59 10.06 18.58
C ILE A 391 2.21 8.61 18.91
N LEU A 392 2.55 7.64 18.07
CA LEU A 392 2.19 6.24 18.31
C LEU A 392 2.81 5.73 19.62
N LEU A 393 4.11 5.94 19.82
CA LEU A 393 4.82 5.59 21.05
C LEU A 393 4.19 6.21 22.30
N LYS A 394 3.80 7.50 22.24
CA LYS A 394 3.08 8.17 23.35
C LYS A 394 1.72 7.56 23.64
N LEU A 395 1.01 7.08 22.62
CA LEU A 395 -0.34 6.53 22.79
C LEU A 395 -0.32 5.11 23.33
N VAL A 396 0.70 4.31 22.96
CA VAL A 396 0.72 2.87 23.22
C VAL A 396 1.74 2.43 24.26
N ASN A 397 2.83 3.19 24.45
CA ASN A 397 3.89 2.95 25.44
C ASN A 397 4.26 1.45 25.57
N PRO A 398 4.76 0.82 24.50
CA PRO A 398 5.03 -0.62 24.49
C PRO A 398 6.18 -1.01 25.42
N GLU A 399 6.24 -2.26 25.87
CA GLU A 399 7.41 -2.81 26.56
C GLU A 399 8.54 -3.13 25.57
N TYR A 400 8.22 -3.82 24.47
CA TYR A 400 9.17 -4.18 23.43
C TYR A 400 8.79 -3.63 22.06
N ILE A 401 9.78 -3.35 21.23
CA ILE A 401 9.58 -2.86 19.86
C ILE A 401 10.37 -3.70 18.87
N ILE A 402 9.72 -4.08 17.77
CA ILE A 402 10.35 -4.69 16.60
C ILE A 402 10.07 -3.80 15.38
N PRO A 403 11.06 -3.05 14.88
CA PRO A 403 10.89 -2.30 13.64
C PRO A 403 10.75 -3.25 12.43
N SER A 404 9.88 -2.89 11.49
CA SER A 404 9.60 -3.62 10.25
C SER A 404 9.40 -2.66 9.08
N HIS A 405 9.03 -3.20 7.91
CA HIS A 405 8.75 -2.48 6.66
C HIS A 405 9.85 -1.47 6.31
N GLY A 406 11.08 -1.96 6.24
CA GLY A 406 12.27 -1.15 6.02
C GLY A 406 13.53 -1.97 6.19
N ASN A 407 14.64 -1.52 5.60
CA ASN A 407 15.89 -2.24 5.74
C ASN A 407 16.45 -2.11 7.17
N ALA A 408 16.76 -3.24 7.79
CA ALA A 408 17.28 -3.34 9.16
C ALA A 408 18.47 -2.39 9.42
N LEU A 409 19.41 -2.31 8.47
CA LEU A 409 20.64 -1.55 8.65
C LEU A 409 20.48 -0.03 8.59
N LYS A 410 19.36 0.50 8.06
CA LYS A 410 19.20 1.95 7.87
C LYS A 410 17.88 2.46 8.42
N LYS A 411 16.75 2.01 7.90
CA LYS A 411 15.43 2.51 8.31
C LYS A 411 15.08 2.14 9.75
N ALA A 412 15.38 0.90 10.16
CA ALA A 412 15.20 0.50 11.55
C ALA A 412 16.12 1.27 12.51
N ALA A 413 17.34 1.62 12.09
CA ALA A 413 18.25 2.45 12.88
C ALA A 413 17.71 3.88 13.09
N TYR A 414 17.11 4.49 12.06
CA TYR A 414 16.45 5.80 12.23
C TYR A 414 15.26 5.73 13.18
N TYR A 415 14.46 4.66 13.10
CA TYR A 415 13.39 4.43 14.06
C TYR A 415 13.93 4.24 15.48
N ASN A 416 15.05 3.54 15.66
CA ASN A 416 15.68 3.36 16.97
C ASN A 416 16.03 4.70 17.61
N ASN A 417 16.54 5.68 16.85
CA ASN A 417 16.79 7.03 17.37
C ASN A 417 15.51 7.67 17.94
N VAL A 418 14.37 7.49 17.27
CA VAL A 418 13.08 7.96 17.79
C VAL A 418 12.68 7.21 19.05
N ALA A 419 12.93 5.91 19.13
CA ALA A 419 12.63 5.11 20.32
C ALA A 419 13.51 5.51 21.52
N GLU A 420 14.80 5.79 21.30
CA GLU A 420 15.73 6.24 22.35
C GLU A 420 15.26 7.53 23.04
N GLU A 421 14.59 8.43 22.32
CA GLU A 421 13.98 9.65 22.90
C GLU A 421 12.90 9.33 23.96
N PHE A 422 12.32 8.13 23.91
CA PHE A 422 11.34 7.63 24.89
C PHE A 422 11.97 6.72 25.95
N GLY A 423 13.29 6.55 25.94
CA GLY A 423 14.03 5.76 26.93
C GLY A 423 14.17 4.28 26.57
N TYR A 424 13.84 3.88 25.34
CA TYR A 424 14.07 2.51 24.88
C TYR A 424 15.54 2.27 24.53
N THR A 425 16.04 1.08 24.84
CA THR A 425 17.44 0.69 24.59
C THR A 425 17.52 -0.42 23.52
N LEU A 426 18.37 -0.20 22.51
CA LEU A 426 18.61 -1.21 21.46
C LEU A 426 19.21 -2.49 22.06
N GLY A 427 18.59 -3.63 21.76
CA GLY A 427 19.01 -4.93 22.27
C GLY A 427 18.42 -5.31 23.63
N GLU A 428 17.77 -4.38 24.32
CA GLU A 428 17.02 -4.63 25.56
C GLU A 428 15.51 -4.52 25.33
N ASP A 429 15.06 -3.41 24.75
CA ASP A 429 13.65 -3.13 24.47
C ASP A 429 13.34 -3.16 22.97
N VAL A 430 14.28 -2.66 22.15
CA VAL A 430 14.16 -2.63 20.68
C VAL A 430 14.96 -3.77 20.09
N PHE A 431 14.33 -4.58 19.22
CA PHE A 431 14.99 -5.69 18.54
C PHE A 431 14.86 -5.56 17.03
N MET A 432 15.99 -5.35 16.35
CA MET A 432 16.06 -5.38 14.91
C MET A 432 16.12 -6.83 14.41
N LEU A 433 15.40 -7.12 13.34
CA LEU A 433 15.40 -8.40 12.67
C LEU A 433 15.81 -8.22 11.21
N GLU A 434 16.33 -9.28 10.61
CA GLU A 434 16.45 -9.45 9.16
C GLU A 434 15.44 -10.53 8.69
N ASP A 435 15.14 -10.54 7.39
CA ASP A 435 14.29 -11.58 6.81
C ASP A 435 14.87 -12.98 7.11
N GLY A 436 14.02 -13.88 7.58
CA GLY A 436 14.36 -15.23 8.05
C GLY A 436 14.76 -15.32 9.53
N GLN A 437 15.00 -14.21 10.23
CA GLN A 437 15.33 -14.20 11.66
C GLN A 437 14.07 -14.24 12.55
N SER A 438 14.26 -14.68 13.79
CA SER A 438 13.21 -14.63 14.81
C SER A 438 13.69 -14.03 16.13
N LYS A 439 12.77 -13.37 16.83
CA LYS A 439 12.95 -12.89 18.21
C LYS A 439 11.93 -13.54 19.12
N LYS A 440 12.43 -14.24 20.14
CA LYS A 440 11.62 -14.73 21.26
C LYS A 440 11.54 -13.66 22.34
N ILE A 441 10.33 -13.43 22.83
CA ILE A 441 10.01 -12.58 23.97
C ILE A 441 9.40 -13.52 25.02
N ILE A 442 10.13 -13.71 26.12
CA ILE A 442 9.74 -14.63 27.20
C ILE A 442 9.13 -13.78 28.32
N VAL A 443 7.84 -14.03 28.62
CA VAL A 443 7.03 -13.23 29.58
C VAL A 443 6.28 -14.10 30.58
#